data_AF-A0AAW2RRX7-F1
#
_entry.id   AF-A0AAW2RRX7-F1
#
_cell.length_a   1.000
_cell.length_b   1.000
_cell.length_c   1.000
_cell.angle_alpha   90.00
_cell.angle_beta   90.00
_cell.angle_gamma   90.00
#
_symmetry.space_group_name_H-M   'P 1'
#
loop_
_entity.id
_entity.type
_entity.pdbx_description
1 polymer ?
#
loop_
_entity_poly.entity_id
_entity_poly.type
_entity_poly.pdbx_seq_one_letter_code
_entity_poly.pdbx_strand_id
1 'polypeptide(L)'
;MPSGGVRELTVLSEFKPFGLAAEAADGGNSTSDDYHYFLFDPQVAKQRDEADELDDASPLSSERSDHELFIRGNRIIWSTGLRVYKRFTLPSKVIKVCWCRMGDMSEALLCVLQVDRLTIYGIAGEVVSVPLPHAIASIWPLPFGLLLQRAPEGSLLTIFRYHLQIHF
;
A
#
# COMPACT_ATOMS: atom_id res chain seq x y z
N MET A 1 -2.75 7.43 -45.69
CA MET A 1 -2.29 6.43 -44.70
C MET A 1 -1.30 7.14 -43.79
N PRO A 2 -1.63 7.47 -42.52
CA PRO A 2 -0.67 8.12 -41.64
C PRO A 2 0.40 7.10 -41.23
N SER A 3 1.67 7.43 -41.47
CA SER A 3 2.83 6.68 -41.02
C SER A 3 2.91 6.73 -39.50
N GLY A 4 2.83 5.59 -38.82
CA GLY A 4 3.00 5.51 -37.38
C GLY A 4 4.40 6.00 -36.99
N GLY A 5 4.47 7.10 -36.23
CA GLY A 5 5.73 7.63 -35.73
C GLY A 5 6.39 6.63 -34.78
N VAL A 6 7.65 6.30 -35.05
CA VAL A 6 8.47 5.49 -34.14
C VAL A 6 8.76 6.35 -32.90
N ARG A 7 8.39 5.86 -31.71
CA ARG A 7 8.73 6.48 -30.44
C ARG A 7 9.91 5.71 -29.84
N GLU A 8 10.96 6.43 -29.48
CA GLU A 8 12.14 5.87 -28.83
C GLU A 8 12.12 6.26 -27.34
N LEU A 9 12.39 5.29 -26.46
CA LEU A 9 12.50 5.51 -25.02
C LEU A 9 13.97 5.44 -24.62
N THR A 10 14.47 6.50 -24.00
CA THR A 10 15.83 6.53 -23.44
C THR A 10 15.76 6.41 -21.92
N VAL A 11 16.45 5.43 -21.35
CA VAL A 11 16.59 5.30 -19.89
C VAL A 11 17.55 6.37 -19.40
N LEU A 12 17.07 7.30 -18.57
CA LEU A 12 17.87 8.39 -18.02
C LEU A 12 18.63 7.98 -16.76
N SER A 13 17.98 7.19 -15.90
CA SER A 13 18.55 6.71 -14.63
C SER A 13 17.73 5.58 -14.04
N GLU A 14 18.30 4.91 -13.04
CA GLU A 14 17.57 4.00 -12.17
C GLU A 14 16.83 4.80 -11.08
N PHE A 15 15.57 4.43 -10.83
CA PHE A 15 14.79 5.01 -9.74
C PHE A 15 15.17 4.35 -8.41
N LYS A 16 15.39 5.16 -7.37
CA LYS A 16 15.58 4.67 -6.00
C LYS A 16 14.44 5.19 -5.12
N PRO A 17 13.73 4.31 -4.38
CA PRO A 17 12.66 4.77 -3.51
C PRO A 17 13.19 5.64 -2.38
N PHE A 18 12.41 6.66 -2.01
CA PHE A 18 12.79 7.60 -0.96
C PHE A 18 12.90 6.91 0.41
N GLY A 19 12.13 5.84 0.63
CA GLY A 19 12.17 5.03 1.83
C GLY A 19 13.54 4.48 2.22
N LEU A 20 14.47 4.27 1.26
CA LEU A 20 15.86 3.90 1.56
C LEU A 20 16.60 5.01 2.30
N ALA A 21 16.46 6.26 1.83
CA ALA A 21 17.08 7.41 2.48
C ALA A 21 16.43 7.69 3.85
N ALA A 22 15.10 7.54 3.93
CA ALA A 22 14.36 7.70 5.16
C ALA A 22 14.77 6.67 6.23
N GLU A 23 14.93 5.39 5.85
CA GLU A 23 15.37 4.34 6.77
C GLU A 23 16.82 4.55 7.23
N ALA A 24 17.71 4.96 6.33
CA ALA A 24 19.10 5.28 6.68
C ALA A 24 19.17 6.45 7.68
N ALA A 25 18.32 7.47 7.50
CA ALA A 25 18.20 8.59 8.43
C ALA A 25 17.68 8.17 9.82
N ASP A 26 16.88 7.11 9.89
CA ASP A 26 16.39 6.52 11.15
C ASP A 26 17.46 5.70 11.90
N GLY A 27 18.69 5.61 11.36
CA GLY A 27 19.76 4.79 11.92
C GLY A 27 19.53 3.29 11.75
N GLY A 28 18.68 2.90 10.80
CA GLY A 28 18.49 1.49 10.44
C GLY A 28 19.79 0.90 9.90
N ASN A 29 20.33 -0.13 10.56
CA ASN A 29 21.34 -0.97 9.95
C ASN A 29 20.73 -1.68 8.74
N SER A 30 21.55 -1.91 7.70
CA SER A 30 21.14 -2.71 6.54
C SER A 30 20.66 -4.08 7.03
N THR A 31 19.35 -4.30 7.08
CA THR A 31 18.80 -5.62 7.36
C THR A 31 18.96 -6.46 6.10
N SER A 32 19.12 -7.77 6.23
CA SER A 32 19.17 -8.68 5.07
C SER A 32 17.80 -8.87 4.42
N ASP A 33 16.75 -8.19 4.90
CA ASP A 33 15.43 -8.28 4.31
C ASP A 33 15.37 -7.49 3.00
N ASP A 34 14.90 -8.15 1.95
CA ASP A 34 14.45 -7.49 0.75
C ASP A 34 13.39 -6.43 1.07
N TYR A 35 13.41 -5.34 0.32
CA TYR A 35 12.40 -4.29 0.41
C TYR A 35 11.49 -4.30 -0.81
N HIS A 36 10.27 -3.84 -0.60
CA HIS A 36 9.29 -3.58 -1.66
C HIS A 36 8.84 -2.15 -1.55
N TYR A 37 8.51 -1.55 -2.69
CA TYR A 37 7.91 -0.22 -2.71
C TYR A 37 6.93 -0.14 -3.87
N PHE A 38 5.99 0.79 -3.76
CA PHE A 38 5.16 1.20 -4.89
C PHE A 38 4.75 2.65 -4.72
N LEU A 39 4.58 3.29 -5.87
CA LEU A 39 4.05 4.63 -5.99
C LEU A 39 2.53 4.55 -6.18
N PHE A 40 1.82 5.53 -5.64
CA PHE A 40 0.37 5.65 -5.82
C PHE A 40 -0.05 7.11 -5.88
N ASP A 41 -1.13 7.34 -6.62
CA ASP A 41 -1.75 8.65 -6.72
C ASP A 41 -2.26 9.09 -5.33
N PRO A 42 -1.96 10.33 -4.89
CA PRO A 42 -2.46 10.87 -3.61
C PRO A 42 -3.97 10.67 -3.38
N GLN A 43 -4.78 10.72 -4.45
CA GLN A 43 -6.25 10.55 -4.40
C GLN A 43 -6.69 9.16 -3.92
N VAL A 44 -5.81 8.16 -3.97
CA VAL A 44 -6.09 6.83 -3.42
C VAL A 44 -6.22 6.88 -1.89
N ALA A 45 -5.47 7.75 -1.22
CA ALA A 45 -5.47 7.92 0.23
C ALA A 45 -6.31 9.11 0.73
N LYS A 46 -6.81 9.98 -0.16
CA LYS A 46 -7.69 11.10 0.22
C LYS A 46 -9.09 10.61 0.64
N GLN A 47 -9.67 11.30 1.62
CA GLN A 47 -11.07 11.14 2.02
C GLN A 47 -11.97 11.75 0.93
N ARG A 48 -13.07 11.08 0.60
CA ARG A 48 -13.94 11.53 -0.50
C ARG A 48 -14.61 12.89 -0.24
N ASP A 49 -14.86 13.21 1.03
CA ASP A 49 -15.58 14.43 1.43
C ASP A 49 -14.71 15.69 1.34
N GLU A 50 -13.38 15.55 1.28
CA GLU A 50 -12.45 16.68 1.08
C GLU A 50 -12.29 17.07 -0.40
N ALA A 51 -12.81 16.26 -1.34
CA ALA A 51 -12.71 16.53 -2.77
C ALA A 51 -13.68 17.63 -3.26
N ASP A 52 -14.68 17.99 -2.47
CA ASP A 52 -15.67 19.02 -2.81
C ASP A 52 -15.30 20.43 -2.29
N GLU A 53 -14.22 20.56 -1.50
CA GLU A 53 -13.75 21.85 -0.98
C GLU A 53 -12.27 22.13 -1.33
N LEU A 54 -11.97 22.45 -2.61
CA LEU A 54 -11.06 23.56 -2.95
C LEU A 54 -10.95 23.76 -4.47
N ASP A 55 -11.67 24.77 -4.96
CA ASP A 55 -11.24 25.60 -6.08
C ASP A 55 -10.26 26.65 -5.51
N ASP A 56 -9.00 26.27 -5.27
CA ASP A 56 -7.93 27.24 -5.09
C ASP A 56 -6.62 26.73 -5.70
N ALA A 57 -6.26 27.37 -6.81
CA ALA A 57 -5.09 27.03 -7.61
C ALA A 57 -3.81 27.52 -6.92
N SER A 58 -3.09 26.60 -6.27
CA SER A 58 -1.66 26.74 -5.99
C SER A 58 -0.86 25.66 -6.74
N PRO A 59 -0.24 25.97 -7.90
CA PRO A 59 0.38 24.97 -8.77
C PRO A 59 1.76 24.46 -8.28
N LEU A 60 2.15 24.72 -7.03
CA LEU A 60 3.50 24.43 -6.50
C LEU A 60 3.52 23.76 -5.10
N SER A 61 2.37 23.38 -4.54
CA SER A 61 2.36 22.65 -3.26
C SER A 61 2.55 21.15 -3.49
N SER A 62 3.08 20.47 -2.47
CA SER A 62 3.44 19.04 -2.38
C SER A 62 2.36 18.01 -2.79
N GLU A 63 1.20 18.43 -3.32
CA GLU A 63 0.06 17.57 -3.63
C GLU A 63 0.15 16.83 -4.96
N ARG A 64 1.10 17.19 -5.84
CA ARG A 64 1.27 16.51 -7.15
C ARG A 64 2.36 15.45 -7.17
N SER A 65 3.13 15.31 -6.09
CA SER A 65 4.11 14.23 -6.01
C SER A 65 3.41 12.92 -5.70
N ASP A 66 3.78 11.86 -6.42
CA ASP A 66 3.33 10.51 -6.10
C ASP A 66 3.64 10.20 -4.63
N HIS A 67 2.69 9.52 -3.98
CA HIS A 67 2.92 8.97 -2.67
C HIS A 67 3.65 7.64 -2.81
N GLU A 68 4.49 7.30 -1.83
CA GLU A 68 5.25 6.06 -1.80
C GLU A 68 4.92 5.29 -0.52
N LEU A 69 4.68 3.99 -0.66
CA LEU A 69 4.74 3.06 0.46
C LEU A 69 5.98 2.20 0.29
N PHE A 70 6.93 2.37 1.21
CA PHE A 70 8.14 1.58 1.30
C PHE A 70 8.01 0.56 2.43
N ILE A 71 8.32 -0.71 2.14
CA ILE A 71 8.13 -1.84 3.05
C ILE A 71 9.42 -2.62 3.17
N ARG A 72 9.89 -2.84 4.41
CA ARG A 72 10.99 -3.78 4.70
C ARG A 72 10.73 -4.49 6.02
N GLY A 73 10.80 -5.82 6.02
CA GLY A 73 10.53 -6.64 7.20
C GLY A 73 9.14 -6.33 7.79
N ASN A 74 9.10 -5.81 9.01
CA ASN A 74 7.88 -5.41 9.72
C ASN A 74 7.64 -3.88 9.72
N ARG A 75 8.38 -3.12 8.91
CA ARG A 75 8.31 -1.66 8.86
C ARG A 75 7.69 -1.18 7.56
N ILE A 76 6.90 -0.11 7.66
CA ILE A 76 6.34 0.61 6.52
C ILE A 76 6.65 2.10 6.70
N ILE A 77 7.18 2.73 5.67
CA ILE A 77 7.38 4.17 5.57
C ILE A 77 6.44 4.66 4.46
N TRP A 78 5.51 5.54 4.82
CA TRP A 78 4.70 6.27 3.85
C TRP A 78 5.32 7.66 3.66
N SER A 79 5.69 7.99 2.44
CA SER A 79 6.24 9.29 2.03
C SER A 79 5.40 9.96 0.94
N THR A 80 5.54 11.28 0.85
CA THR A 80 5.05 12.12 -0.25
C THR A 80 6.23 12.95 -0.75
N GLY A 81 6.63 12.73 -2.00
CA GLY A 81 7.90 13.26 -2.53
C GLY A 81 9.09 12.88 -1.65
N LEU A 82 9.80 13.90 -1.12
CA LEU A 82 10.97 13.73 -0.26
C LEU A 82 10.66 13.91 1.24
N ARG A 83 9.40 13.74 1.64
CA ARG A 83 8.97 13.88 3.03
C ARG A 83 8.32 12.60 3.52
N VAL A 84 8.73 12.13 4.70
CA VAL A 84 8.01 11.04 5.37
C VAL A 84 6.71 11.60 5.96
N TYR A 85 5.60 11.00 5.55
CA TYR A 85 4.26 11.30 6.04
C TYR A 85 3.95 10.49 7.32
N LYS A 86 4.16 9.18 7.30
CA LYS A 86 3.88 8.30 8.45
C LYS A 86 4.81 7.08 8.47
N ARG A 87 5.06 6.57 9.68
CA ARG A 87 5.84 5.34 9.93
C ARG A 87 4.98 4.33 10.66
N PHE A 88 5.11 3.07 10.28
CA PHE A 88 4.45 1.95 10.93
C PHE A 88 5.50 0.91 11.30
N THR A 89 5.42 0.40 12.52
CA THR A 89 6.18 -0.77 12.97
C THR A 89 5.19 -1.80 13.46
N LEU A 90 5.16 -2.94 12.79
CA LEU A 90 4.19 -4.01 13.04
C LEU A 90 4.83 -5.15 13.84
N PRO A 91 4.03 -5.99 14.53
CA PRO A 91 4.59 -7.07 15.37
C PRO A 91 5.22 -8.21 14.56
N SER A 92 4.91 -8.34 13.27
CA SER A 92 5.41 -9.41 12.40
C SER A 92 5.64 -8.90 10.97
N LYS A 93 6.39 -9.67 10.16
CA LYS A 93 6.77 -9.29 8.79
C LYS A 93 5.53 -9.00 7.92
N VAL A 94 5.62 -7.92 7.15
CA VAL A 94 4.59 -7.54 6.18
C VAL A 94 4.70 -8.45 4.96
N ILE A 95 3.59 -9.07 4.59
CA ILE A 95 3.47 -9.88 3.38
C ILE A 95 3.01 -8.99 2.22
N LYS A 96 1.96 -8.20 2.45
CA LYS A 96 1.37 -7.32 1.42
C LYS A 96 0.68 -6.14 2.06
N VAL A 97 0.60 -5.04 1.33
CA VAL A 97 -0.16 -3.85 1.71
C VAL A 97 -1.02 -3.42 0.54
N CYS A 98 -2.19 -2.85 0.81
CA CYS A 98 -2.98 -2.15 -0.20
C CYS A 98 -3.89 -1.11 0.45
N TRP A 99 -4.23 -0.08 -0.30
CA TRP A 99 -5.32 0.83 0.04
C TRP A 99 -6.65 0.18 -0.35
N CYS A 100 -7.61 0.21 0.56
CA CYS A 100 -8.94 -0.35 0.35
C CYS A 100 -10.03 0.63 0.81
N ARG A 101 -11.19 0.62 0.15
CA ARG A 101 -12.41 1.32 0.61
C ARG A 101 -13.45 0.24 0.93
N MET A 102 -14.07 0.34 2.09
CA MET A 102 -15.04 -0.64 2.57
C MET A 102 -16.46 -0.11 2.36
N GLY A 103 -17.05 -0.41 1.20
CA GLY A 103 -18.47 -0.15 0.95
C GLY A 103 -18.81 1.34 0.82
N ASP A 104 -19.78 1.81 1.62
CA ASP A 104 -20.25 3.21 1.67
C ASP A 104 -19.28 4.14 2.42
N MET A 105 -18.26 3.59 3.06
CA MET A 105 -17.22 4.38 3.69
C MET A 105 -16.44 5.18 2.62
N SER A 106 -16.59 6.50 2.66
CA SER A 106 -15.76 7.45 1.90
C SER A 106 -14.27 7.43 2.30
N GLU A 107 -13.92 6.72 3.38
CA GLU A 107 -12.59 6.67 3.96
C GLU A 107 -11.68 5.66 3.24
N ALA A 108 -10.46 6.08 2.89
CA ALA A 108 -9.40 5.19 2.43
C ALA A 108 -8.73 4.52 3.62
N LEU A 109 -8.68 3.19 3.62
CA LEU A 109 -8.07 2.38 4.67
C LEU A 109 -6.76 1.77 4.17
N LEU A 110 -5.70 1.81 4.99
CA LEU A 110 -4.46 1.10 4.69
C LEU A 110 -4.52 -0.30 5.30
N CYS A 111 -4.59 -1.30 4.42
CA CYS A 111 -4.87 -2.68 4.76
C CYS A 111 -3.54 -3.47 4.68
N VAL A 112 -3.00 -3.90 5.83
CA VAL A 112 -1.66 -4.51 5.98
C VAL A 112 -1.77 -5.99 6.34
N LEU A 113 -1.41 -6.86 5.41
CA LEU A 113 -1.33 -8.30 5.64
C LEU A 113 0.02 -8.65 6.27
N GLN A 114 -0.04 -9.27 7.44
CA GLN A 114 1.10 -9.88 8.13
C GLN A 114 0.94 -11.40 8.15
N VAL A 115 1.95 -12.11 8.64
CA VAL A 115 1.97 -13.59 8.69
C VAL A 115 0.75 -14.19 9.39
N ASP A 116 0.31 -13.57 10.49
CA ASP A 116 -0.70 -14.11 11.41
C ASP A 116 -1.95 -13.22 11.54
N ARG A 117 -1.98 -12.06 10.87
CA ARG A 117 -3.03 -11.06 11.06
C ARG A 117 -3.20 -10.12 9.88
N LEU A 118 -4.37 -9.51 9.79
CA LEU A 118 -4.65 -8.35 8.96
C LEU A 118 -4.81 -7.14 9.88
N THR A 119 -4.00 -6.10 9.67
CA THR A 119 -4.10 -4.83 10.41
C THR A 119 -4.57 -3.74 9.46
N ILE A 120 -5.64 -3.04 9.82
CA ILE A 120 -6.28 -2.00 9.04
C ILE A 120 -6.08 -0.68 9.78
N TYR A 121 -5.56 0.31 9.08
CA TYR A 121 -5.38 1.67 9.59
C TYR A 121 -6.34 2.61 8.87
N GLY A 122 -7.17 3.32 9.63
CA GLY A 122 -7.90 4.49 9.15
C GLY A 122 -7.00 5.72 9.06
N ILE A 123 -7.40 6.70 8.26
CA ILE A 123 -6.72 8.00 8.17
C ILE A 123 -6.96 8.83 9.43
N ALA A 124 -8.12 8.66 10.08
CA ALA A 124 -8.45 9.29 11.36
C ALA A 124 -7.60 8.78 12.55
N GLY A 125 -6.83 7.71 12.34
CA GLY A 125 -5.97 7.10 13.36
C GLY A 125 -6.52 5.82 13.97
N GLU A 126 -7.72 5.40 13.59
CA GLU A 126 -8.32 4.12 13.98
C GLU A 126 -7.43 2.95 13.54
N VAL A 127 -7.27 1.95 14.41
CA VAL A 127 -6.48 0.75 14.11
C VAL A 127 -7.27 -0.49 14.52
N VAL A 128 -7.54 -1.36 13.55
CA VAL A 128 -8.19 -2.65 13.77
C VAL A 128 -7.23 -3.76 13.39
N SER A 129 -6.97 -4.71 14.29
CA SER A 129 -6.11 -5.87 14.00
C SER A 129 -6.90 -7.16 14.20
N VAL A 130 -6.99 -7.96 13.14
CA VAL A 130 -7.77 -9.20 13.11
C VAL A 130 -6.81 -10.38 12.92
N PRO A 131 -6.77 -11.36 13.85
CA PRO A 131 -5.98 -12.57 13.65
C PRO A 131 -6.54 -13.40 12.48
N LEU A 132 -5.65 -14.01 11.70
CA LEU A 132 -6.04 -14.81 10.53
C LEU A 132 -6.13 -16.29 10.91
N PRO A 133 -7.26 -16.97 10.63
CA PRO A 133 -7.45 -18.37 10.98
C PRO A 133 -6.61 -19.34 10.13
N HIS A 134 -6.11 -18.88 8.98
CA HIS A 134 -5.28 -19.64 8.05
C HIS A 134 -4.21 -18.73 7.44
N ALA A 135 -3.15 -19.32 6.90
CA ALA A 135 -2.15 -18.56 6.16
C ALA A 135 -2.76 -17.93 4.90
N ILE A 136 -2.61 -16.61 4.75
CA ILE A 136 -3.07 -15.84 3.59
C ILE A 136 -1.84 -15.43 2.79
N ALA A 137 -1.84 -15.73 1.49
CA ALA A 137 -0.74 -15.41 0.58
C ALA A 137 -0.84 -14.01 0.01
N SER A 138 -2.06 -13.48 -0.19
CA SER A 138 -2.25 -12.16 -0.79
C SER A 138 -3.59 -11.55 -0.39
N ILE A 139 -3.63 -10.22 -0.38
CA ILE A 139 -4.84 -9.40 -0.34
C ILE A 139 -4.97 -8.56 -1.61
N TRP A 140 -6.21 -8.25 -1.99
CA TRP A 140 -6.53 -7.37 -3.11
C TRP A 140 -7.70 -6.45 -2.74
N PRO A 141 -7.61 -5.14 -3.03
CA PRO A 141 -8.72 -4.23 -2.81
C PRO A 141 -9.83 -4.46 -3.84
N LEU A 142 -11.08 -4.42 -3.37
CA LEU A 142 -12.31 -4.46 -4.17
C LEU A 142 -13.15 -3.21 -3.83
N PRO A 143 -14.11 -2.81 -4.69
CA PRO A 143 -14.98 -1.66 -4.42
C PRO A 143 -15.75 -1.74 -3.08
N PHE A 144 -15.97 -2.93 -2.57
CA PHE A 144 -16.75 -3.21 -1.35
C PHE A 144 -15.94 -3.98 -0.30
N GLY A 145 -14.61 -3.88 -0.31
CA GLY A 145 -13.77 -4.48 0.73
C GLY A 145 -12.49 -5.14 0.22
N LEU A 146 -12.14 -6.28 0.80
CA LEU A 146 -10.89 -7.00 0.51
C LEU A 146 -11.16 -8.43 0.08
N LEU A 147 -10.42 -8.88 -0.94
CA LEU A 147 -10.30 -10.28 -1.30
C LEU A 147 -9.05 -10.87 -0.67
N LEU A 148 -9.20 -11.93 0.11
CA LEU A 148 -8.10 -12.67 0.72
C LEU A 148 -7.86 -13.97 -0.06
N GLN A 149 -6.62 -14.20 -0.47
CA GLN A 149 -6.18 -15.44 -1.10
C GLN A 149 -5.45 -16.30 -0.07
N ARG A 150 -6.02 -17.46 0.28
CA ARG A 150 -5.36 -18.46 1.14
C ARG A 150 -4.06 -18.96 0.50
N ALA A 151 -3.03 -19.16 1.30
CA ALA A 151 -1.82 -19.84 0.86
C ALA A 151 -2.10 -21.32 0.56
N PRO A 152 -1.39 -21.96 -0.37
CA PRO A 152 -1.49 -23.39 -0.56
C PRO A 152 -1.11 -24.11 0.74
N GLU A 153 -2.02 -24.92 1.29
CA GLU A 153 -1.62 -25.89 2.31
C GLU A 153 -0.70 -26.92 1.66
N GLY A 154 0.37 -27.29 2.35
CA GLY A 154 1.31 -28.30 1.88
C GLY A 154 0.68 -29.70 1.84
N SER A 155 -0.16 -29.98 0.84
CA SER A 155 -0.41 -31.29 0.24
C SER A 155 -1.49 -31.17 -0.85
N LEU A 156 -1.07 -31.34 -2.12
CA LEU A 156 -1.84 -31.75 -3.29
C LEU A 156 -3.04 -30.88 -3.72
N LEU A 157 -2.86 -30.18 -4.84
CA LEU A 157 -3.84 -29.95 -5.91
C LEU A 157 -5.31 -29.96 -5.48
N THR A 158 -5.68 -29.06 -4.57
CA THR A 158 -7.08 -28.74 -4.38
C THR A 158 -7.16 -27.23 -4.24
N ILE A 159 -7.52 -26.59 -5.35
CA ILE A 159 -7.94 -25.18 -5.37
C ILE A 159 -9.21 -25.13 -4.54
N PHE A 160 -9.08 -24.97 -3.24
CA PHE A 160 -10.20 -24.54 -2.42
C PHE A 160 -10.31 -23.03 -2.54
N ARG A 161 -11.21 -22.57 -3.41
CA ARG A 161 -11.72 -21.20 -3.38
C ARG A 161 -12.61 -21.05 -2.15
N TYR A 162 -12.01 -20.73 -1.01
CA TYR A 162 -12.78 -20.22 0.11
C TYR A 162 -12.88 -18.69 -0.02
N HIS A 163 -14.07 -18.22 -0.38
CA HIS A 163 -14.45 -16.82 -0.28
C HIS A 163 -14.68 -16.48 1.18
N LEU A 164 -13.72 -15.82 1.82
CA LEU A 164 -13.98 -15.11 3.07
C LEU A 164 -14.12 -13.63 2.72
N GLN A 165 -15.36 -13.20 2.49
CA GLN A 165 -15.69 -11.78 2.37
C GLN A 165 -15.93 -11.29 3.80
N ILE A 166 -14.98 -10.51 4.33
CA ILE A 166 -15.19 -9.82 5.61
C ILE A 166 -16.08 -8.63 5.28
N HIS A 167 -17.37 -8.75 5.61
CA HIS A 167 -18.28 -7.63 5.72
C HIS A 167 -18.25 -7.16 7.16
N PHE A 168 -18.09 -5.85 7.36
CA PHE A 168 -18.30 -5.19 8.64
C PHE A 168 -19.68 -4.55 8.63
#